data_AF-A0A3D0RUM2-F1
#
_entry.id   AF-A0A3D0RUM2-F1
#
_cell.length_a   1.000
_cell.length_b   1.000
_cell.length_c   1.000
_cell.angle_alpha   90.00
_cell.angle_beta   90.00
_cell.angle_gamma   90.00
#
_symmetry.space_group_name_H-M   'P 1'
#
loop_
_entity.id
_entity.type
_entity.pdbx_description
1 polymer ?
#
loop_
_entity_poly.entity_id
_entity_poly.type
_entity_poly.pdbx_seq_one_letter_code
_entity_poly.pdbx_strand_id
1 'polypeptide(L)'
;MTGLVLNIVPVEFNSEKVEIGKLSIKKESYRDFVKKHSDTHTFRYDADTDLVQTISIKPDEKPLGDISEVLVLEHLPLLARAIQNSIFSWLSNNLRINRKGKKIIFWGKQDSAQLL
;
A
#
# COMPACT_ATOMS: atom_id res chain seq x y z
N MET A 1 34.85 6.09 9.61
CA MET A 1 33.45 5.61 9.75
C MET A 1 33.38 4.21 9.17
N THR A 2 33.26 3.18 10.00
CA THR A 2 33.05 1.79 9.55
C THR A 2 31.62 1.40 9.90
N GLY A 3 30.67 1.85 9.07
CA GLY A 3 29.24 1.55 9.22
C GLY A 3 28.75 0.71 8.05
N LEU A 4 27.84 -0.23 8.33
CA LEU A 4 27.15 -1.01 7.30
C LEU A 4 26.19 -0.09 6.54
N VAL A 5 26.36 0.02 5.23
CA VAL A 5 25.45 0.79 4.36
C VAL A 5 24.35 -0.16 3.85
N LEU A 6 23.10 0.18 4.15
CA LEU A 6 21.94 -0.56 3.68
C LEU A 6 21.36 0.11 2.42
N ASN A 7 20.96 -0.70 1.44
CA ASN A 7 20.22 -0.22 0.27
C ASN A 7 18.72 -0.10 0.58
N ILE A 8 18.39 0.71 1.60
CA ILE A 8 17.03 0.98 2.04
C ILE A 8 16.85 2.48 2.22
N VAL A 9 15.64 2.97 1.95
CA VAL A 9 15.25 4.35 2.21
C VAL A 9 14.23 4.34 3.34
N PRO A 10 14.46 5.06 4.45
CA PRO A 10 13.48 5.15 5.53
C PRO A 10 12.22 5.88 5.03
N VAL A 11 11.06 5.42 5.50
CA VAL A 11 9.79 6.11 5.26
C VAL A 11 9.40 6.83 6.55
N GLU A 12 9.20 8.14 6.44
CA GLU A 12 8.78 9.00 7.54
C GLU A 12 7.30 9.36 7.35
N PHE A 13 6.56 9.38 8.45
CA PHE A 13 5.16 9.82 8.48
C PHE A 13 5.10 11.21 9.12
N ASN A 14 4.45 12.15 8.45
CA ASN A 14 4.33 13.53 8.92
C ASN A 14 3.28 13.72 10.02
N SER A 15 2.55 12.65 10.38
CA SER A 15 1.51 12.64 11.40
C SER A 15 1.64 11.38 12.24
N GLU A 16 1.35 11.50 13.53
CA GLU A 16 1.30 10.36 14.45
C GLU A 16 0.03 9.52 14.27
N LYS A 17 -0.99 10.11 13.64
CA LYS A 17 -2.31 9.52 13.46
C LYS A 17 -2.75 9.51 12.02
N VAL A 18 -3.62 8.55 11.71
CA VAL A 18 -4.18 8.34 10.38
C VAL A 18 -5.64 7.87 10.50
N GLU A 19 -6.47 8.26 9.54
CA GLU A 19 -7.83 7.71 9.43
C GLU A 19 -7.80 6.34 8.75
N ILE A 20 -8.44 5.35 9.37
CA ILE A 20 -8.70 4.05 8.76
C ILE A 20 -10.20 3.74 8.83
N GLY A 21 -10.65 2.93 7.88
CA GLY A 21 -11.99 2.38 7.87
C GLY A 21 -11.98 0.92 8.35
N LYS A 22 -13.05 0.47 8.99
CA LYS A 22 -13.26 -0.93 9.36
C LYS A 22 -14.57 -1.44 8.79
N LEU A 23 -14.52 -2.63 8.18
CA LEU A 23 -15.65 -3.25 7.51
C LEU A 23 -15.77 -4.72 7.90
N SER A 24 -16.98 -5.16 8.21
CA SER A 24 -17.28 -6.59 8.21
C SER A 24 -17.72 -7.00 6.80
N ILE A 25 -17.00 -7.93 6.18
CA ILE A 25 -17.27 -8.41 4.82
C ILE A 25 -17.28 -9.93 4.84
N LYS A 26 -18.33 -10.53 4.28
CA LYS A 26 -18.38 -11.98 4.09
C LYS A 26 -17.20 -12.43 3.21
N LYS A 27 -16.52 -13.49 3.63
CA LYS A 27 -15.33 -14.04 2.95
C LYS A 27 -15.52 -14.26 1.45
N GLU A 28 -16.72 -14.70 1.06
CA GLU A 28 -17.12 -14.94 -0.33
C GLU A 28 -17.11 -13.66 -1.18
N SER A 29 -17.49 -12.53 -0.59
CA SER A 29 -17.57 -11.22 -1.27
C SER A 29 -16.27 -10.41 -1.19
N TYR A 30 -15.32 -10.82 -0.33
CA TYR A 30 -14.10 -10.06 -0.07
C TYR A 30 -13.28 -9.80 -1.34
N ARG A 31 -13.09 -10.82 -2.18
CA ARG A 31 -12.25 -10.70 -3.39
C ARG A 31 -12.83 -9.70 -4.38
N ASP A 32 -14.14 -9.74 -4.60
CA ASP A 32 -14.82 -8.87 -5.55
C ASP A 32 -14.87 -7.43 -5.02
N PHE A 33 -15.07 -7.27 -3.70
CA PHE A 33 -14.99 -5.99 -3.04
C PHE A 33 -13.61 -5.34 -3.19
N VAL A 34 -12.53 -6.09 -2.88
CA VAL A 34 -11.15 -5.61 -3.05
C VAL A 34 -10.88 -5.25 -4.51
N LYS A 35 -11.33 -6.06 -5.47
CA LYS A 35 -11.14 -5.79 -6.89
C LYS A 35 -11.85 -4.51 -7.34
N LYS A 36 -13.06 -4.25 -6.83
CA LYS A 36 -13.86 -3.06 -7.18
C LYS A 36 -13.19 -1.76 -6.72
N HIS A 37 -12.47 -1.81 -5.60
CA HIS A 37 -11.91 -0.63 -4.93
C HIS A 37 -10.38 -0.59 -4.94
N SER A 38 -9.69 -1.49 -5.65
CA SER A 38 -8.23 -1.63 -5.60
C SER A 38 -7.45 -0.43 -6.11
N ASP A 39 -8.09 0.41 -6.92
CA ASP A 39 -7.46 1.57 -7.55
C ASP A 39 -7.45 2.80 -6.63
N THR A 40 -8.30 2.79 -5.59
CA THR A 40 -8.47 3.93 -4.69
C THR A 40 -8.26 3.60 -3.23
N HIS A 41 -8.36 2.32 -2.85
CA HIS A 41 -8.21 1.86 -1.48
C HIS A 41 -7.26 0.68 -1.36
N THR A 42 -6.65 0.61 -0.18
CA THR A 42 -5.90 -0.55 0.29
C THR A 42 -6.66 -1.25 1.40
N PHE A 43 -6.57 -2.58 1.40
CA PHE A 43 -7.28 -3.46 2.31
C PHE A 43 -6.31 -4.36 3.07
N ARG A 44 -6.60 -4.58 4.34
CA ARG A 44 -5.94 -5.58 5.18
C ARG A 44 -6.98 -6.27 6.05
N TYR A 45 -7.04 -7.59 5.96
CA TYR A 45 -7.81 -8.38 6.90
C TYR A 45 -7.07 -8.47 8.25
N ASP A 46 -7.82 -8.26 9.32
CA ASP A 46 -7.39 -8.36 10.70
C ASP A 46 -8.05 -9.60 11.32
N ALA A 47 -7.24 -10.59 11.67
CA ALA A 47 -7.70 -11.87 12.17
C ALA A 47 -8.19 -11.80 13.64
N ASP A 48 -7.73 -10.81 14.40
CA ASP A 48 -8.08 -10.68 15.81
C ASP A 48 -9.49 -10.09 15.97
N THR A 49 -9.87 -9.20 15.06
CA THR A 49 -11.18 -8.55 15.05
C THR A 49 -12.16 -9.14 14.03
N ASP A 50 -11.70 -10.01 13.13
CA ASP A 50 -12.44 -10.51 11.97
C ASP A 50 -12.99 -9.38 11.07
N LEU A 51 -12.25 -8.27 11.00
CA LEU A 51 -12.61 -7.09 10.21
C LEU A 51 -11.60 -6.82 9.11
N VAL A 52 -12.07 -6.17 8.04
CA VAL A 52 -11.22 -5.62 6.99
C VAL A 52 -10.94 -4.16 7.32
N GLN A 53 -9.67 -3.87 7.58
CA GLN A 53 -9.17 -2.51 7.68
C GLN A 53 -8.97 -1.93 6.28
N THR A 54 -9.34 -0.67 6.10
CA THR A 54 -9.24 0.05 4.84
C THR A 54 -8.52 1.38 5.04
N ILE A 55 -7.79 1.80 4.00
CA ILE A 55 -7.21 3.13 3.92
C ILE A 55 -7.29 3.60 2.47
N SER A 56 -7.60 4.88 2.27
CA SER A 56 -7.53 5.49 0.95
C SER A 56 -6.08 5.67 0.52
N ILE A 57 -5.81 5.44 -0.77
CA ILE A 57 -4.52 5.74 -1.41
C ILE A 57 -4.62 6.88 -2.44
N LYS A 58 -5.80 7.47 -2.57
CA LYS A 58 -6.02 8.67 -3.39
C LYS A 58 -6.24 9.90 -2.52
N PRO A 59 -5.79 11.09 -2.95
CA PRO A 59 -6.16 12.32 -2.29
C PRO A 59 -7.69 12.47 -2.30
N ASP A 60 -8.21 13.09 -1.24
CA ASP A 60 -9.64 13.45 -1.07
C ASP A 60 -10.64 12.29 -0.95
N GLU A 61 -10.20 11.02 -1.08
CA GLU A 61 -11.03 9.86 -0.76
C GLU A 61 -10.88 9.49 0.72
N LYS A 62 -12.02 9.29 1.39
CA LYS A 62 -12.07 8.79 2.77
C LYS A 62 -11.97 7.27 2.81
N PRO A 63 -11.43 6.68 3.89
CA PRO A 63 -11.50 5.24 4.10
C PRO A 63 -12.94 4.70 4.05
N LEU A 64 -13.09 3.43 3.68
CA LEU A 64 -14.40 2.77 3.59
C LEU A 64 -14.76 2.10 4.92
N GLY A 65 -16.01 2.28 5.34
CA GLY A 65 -16.60 1.62 6.52
C GLY A 65 -16.76 2.54 7.70
N ASP A 66 -16.64 1.97 8.89
CA ASP A 66 -16.59 2.74 10.12
C ASP A 66 -15.22 3.42 10.26
N ILE A 67 -15.20 4.74 10.15
CA ILE A 67 -13.96 5.53 10.07
C ILE A 67 -13.55 5.94 11.48
N SER A 68 -12.29 5.66 11.82
CA SER A 68 -11.69 6.04 13.08
C SER A 68 -10.27 6.55 12.87
N GLU A 69 -9.88 7.51 13.71
CA GLU A 69 -8.50 7.98 13.80
C GLU A 69 -7.70 7.03 14.71
N VAL A 70 -6.58 6.52 14.22
CA VAL A 70 -5.73 5.55 14.91
C VAL A 70 -4.26 5.96 14.88
N LEU A 71 -3.45 5.41 15.79
CA LEU A 71 -2.01 5.65 15.79
C LEU A 71 -1.34 4.94 14.61
N VAL A 72 -0.46 5.66 13.90
CA VAL A 72 0.33 5.13 12.78
C VAL A 72 1.11 3.88 13.18
N LEU A 73 1.72 3.89 14.37
CA LEU A 73 2.56 2.81 14.87
C LEU A 73 1.78 1.49 15.09
N GLU A 74 0.49 1.57 15.40
CA GLU A 74 -0.37 0.39 15.61
C GLU A 74 -0.82 -0.24 14.28
N HIS A 75 -0.74 0.52 13.18
CA HIS A 75 -1.27 0.12 11.88
C HIS A 75 -0.22 0.11 10.75
N LEU A 76 1.08 0.09 11.09
CA LEU A 76 2.18 -0.01 10.12
C LEU A 76 1.99 -1.07 9.03
N PRO A 77 1.45 -2.27 9.32
CA PRO A 77 1.26 -3.28 8.28
C PRO A 77 0.20 -2.93 7.23
N LEU A 78 -0.82 -2.13 7.58
CA LEU A 78 -1.80 -1.58 6.63
C LEU A 78 -1.15 -0.45 5.82
N LEU A 79 -0.42 0.44 6.48
CA LEU A 79 0.26 1.57 5.85
C LEU A 79 1.35 1.14 4.88
N ALA A 80 2.15 0.13 5.24
CA ALA A 80 3.13 -0.48 4.34
C ALA A 80 2.47 -1.03 3.07
N ARG A 81 1.27 -1.61 3.19
CA ARG A 81 0.50 -2.08 2.04
C ARG A 81 -0.01 -0.92 1.19
N ALA A 82 -0.42 0.19 1.81
CA ALA A 82 -0.88 1.38 1.14
C ALA A 82 0.25 2.01 0.32
N ILE A 83 1.42 2.23 0.94
CA ILE A 83 2.64 2.70 0.28
C ILE A 83 3.00 1.79 -0.89
N GLN A 84 2.98 0.47 -0.68
CA GLN A 84 3.27 -0.49 -1.74
C GLN A 84 2.30 -0.35 -2.92
N ASN A 85 1.00 -0.21 -2.66
CA ASN A 85 0.00 -0.04 -3.71
C ASN A 85 0.15 1.30 -4.44
N SER A 86 0.47 2.39 -3.73
CA SER A 86 0.74 3.69 -4.34
C SER A 86 1.98 3.66 -5.25
N ILE A 87 3.08 3.06 -4.78
CA ILE A 87 4.29 2.85 -5.59
C ILE A 87 3.97 1.99 -6.81
N PHE A 88 3.22 0.90 -6.62
CA PHE A 88 2.82 0.03 -7.73
C PHE A 88 1.99 0.77 -8.78
N SER A 89 1.02 1.58 -8.34
CA SER A 89 0.15 2.37 -9.22
C SER A 89 0.99 3.34 -10.05
N TRP A 90 1.91 4.07 -9.40
CA TRP A 90 2.85 4.94 -10.09
C TRP A 90 3.75 4.18 -11.07
N LEU A 91 4.35 3.07 -10.66
CA LEU A 91 5.23 2.26 -11.52
C LEU A 91 4.48 1.69 -12.73
N SER A 92 3.24 1.26 -12.57
CA SER A 92 2.45 0.64 -13.64
C SER A 92 2.11 1.62 -14.77
N ASN A 93 2.04 2.92 -14.44
CA ASN A 93 1.84 3.98 -15.43
C ASN A 93 3.14 4.36 -16.16
N ASN A 94 4.30 3.94 -15.66
CA ASN A 94 5.61 4.40 -16.13
C ASN A 94 6.51 3.29 -16.70
N LEU A 95 6.35 2.06 -16.23
CA LEU A 95 7.26 0.93 -16.44
C LEU A 95 6.49 -0.38 -16.63
N ARG A 96 7.13 -1.33 -17.31
CA ARG A 96 6.58 -2.68 -17.45
C ARG A 96 6.76 -3.46 -16.16
N ILE A 97 5.65 -3.72 -15.48
CA ILE A 97 5.62 -4.58 -14.30
C ILE A 97 5.83 -6.05 -14.72
N ASN A 98 6.78 -6.71 -14.06
CA ASN A 98 7.04 -8.14 -14.24
C ASN A 98 6.24 -8.99 -13.23
N ARG A 99 6.22 -8.57 -11.96
CA ARG A 99 5.50 -9.29 -10.89
C ARG A 99 4.90 -8.34 -9.86
N LYS A 100 3.62 -8.58 -9.53
CA LYS A 100 2.92 -8.00 -8.38
C LYS A 100 2.79 -9.07 -7.28
N GLY A 101 3.25 -8.76 -6.07
CA GLY A 101 3.21 -9.69 -4.93
C GLY A 101 3.60 -8.99 -3.63
N LYS A 102 4.31 -9.69 -2.73
CA LYS A 102 4.95 -9.04 -1.56
C LYS A 102 6.08 -8.09 -1.94
N LYS A 103 6.67 -8.30 -3.11
CA LYS A 103 7.69 -7.44 -3.72
C LYS A 103 7.17 -6.97 -5.08
N ILE A 104 7.48 -5.74 -5.45
CA ILE A 104 7.22 -5.22 -6.80
C ILE A 104 8.49 -5.43 -7.61
N ILE A 105 8.38 -6.08 -8.77
CA ILE A 105 9.49 -6.29 -9.69
C ILE A 105 9.06 -5.71 -11.04
N PHE A 106 9.88 -4.83 -11.59
CA PHE A 106 9.62 -4.12 -12.84
C PHE A 106 10.91 -4.04 -13.67
N TRP A 107 10.75 -3.88 -14.98
CA TRP A 107 11.86 -3.62 -15.88
C TRP A 107 12.20 -2.13 -15.86
N GLY A 108 13.48 -1.78 -15.75
CA GLY A 108 13.93 -0.42 -15.98
C GLY A 108 13.62 0.04 -17.41
N LYS A 109 13.50 1.34 -17.64
CA LYS A 109 13.56 1.86 -19.01
C LYS A 109 14.94 1.55 -19.55
N GLN A 110 15.00 1.15 -20.81
CA GLN A 110 16.25 1.06 -21.53
C GLN A 110 16.70 2.51 -21.76
N ASP A 111 17.35 3.12 -20.76
CA ASP A 111 18.18 4.28 -21.04
C ASP A 111 19.22 3.77 -22.03
N SER A 112 19.28 4.44 -23.18
CA SER A 112 20.22 4.21 -24.25
C SER A 112 21.58 3.87 -23.64
N ALA A 113 21.92 2.58 -23.59
CA ALA A 113 23.26 2.16 -23.30
C ALA A 113 24.08 2.64 -24.50
N GLN A 114 24.53 3.89 -24.46
CA GLN A 114 25.73 4.28 -25.18
C GLN A 114 26.83 3.46 -24.53
N LEU A 115 27.04 2.28 -25.10
CA LEU A 115 28.30 1.56 -25.00
C LEU A 115 29.35 2.54 -25.53
N LEU A 116 30.01 3.24 -24.60
CA LEU A 116 31.31 3.85 -24.84
C LEU A 116 32.35 2.73 -24.97
#